data_AF-A0A8J3LGL6-F1
#
_entry.id   AF-A0A8J3LGL6-F1
#
_cell.length_a   1.000
_cell.length_b   1.000
_cell.length_c   1.000
_cell.angle_alpha   90.00
_cell.angle_beta   90.00
_cell.angle_gamma   90.00
#
_symmetry.space_group_name_H-M   'P 1'
#
loop_
_entity.id
_entity.type
_entity.pdbx_description
1 polymer ?
#
loop_
_entity_poly.entity_id
_entity_poly.type
_entity_poly.pdbx_seq_one_letter_code
_entity_poly.pdbx_strand_id
1 'polypeptide(L)'
;METTTVRRRAGWLRRSALLLAAIVAAAGAVTFVAPSSAQAATSITYCFEYLKKTPWGWYWVQHCFEVPYAYDPNPCCIFDYGIDLGVNPVLPEEIEAGYLDHVAGGLALLGRARVSDARTAAVLRGQAQEAFLSAARLLRTSRVGVEQVGIADIDKQGFDPQPLPWLSRAATDVADGLSLMQQAVASPSPQPWIRSAMAEFENATTQLAAPQVG
;
A
#
# COMPACT_ATOMS: atom_id res chain seq x y z
N MET A 1 67.30 -31.49 -14.11
CA MET A 1 67.98 -30.84 -15.26
C MET A 1 66.90 -30.53 -16.27
N GLU A 2 66.32 -29.34 -16.21
CA GLU A 2 66.88 -28.08 -16.79
C GLU A 2 66.70 -28.05 -18.31
N THR A 3 66.18 -27.01 -18.96
CA THR A 3 65.45 -25.80 -18.57
C THR A 3 65.04 -25.16 -19.90
N THR A 4 63.91 -24.48 -19.89
CA THR A 4 63.31 -23.76 -21.01
C THR A 4 64.06 -22.45 -21.34
N THR A 5 64.17 -22.16 -22.65
CA THR A 5 64.08 -20.86 -23.35
C THR A 5 64.53 -19.54 -22.69
N VAL A 6 65.47 -18.80 -23.34
CA VAL A 6 65.44 -17.31 -23.43
C VAL A 6 66.23 -16.80 -24.67
N ARG A 7 65.58 -16.01 -25.54
CA ARG A 7 66.12 -14.77 -26.16
C ARG A 7 64.97 -14.00 -26.85
N ARG A 8 64.46 -12.95 -26.19
CA ARG A 8 64.78 -11.51 -26.32
C ARG A 8 64.33 -10.90 -27.65
N ARG A 9 63.23 -10.14 -27.65
CA ARG A 9 63.14 -8.69 -27.35
C ARG A 9 63.83 -7.82 -28.41
N ALA A 10 63.05 -7.36 -29.41
CA ALA A 10 63.18 -6.04 -30.05
C ALA A 10 62.16 -5.96 -31.19
N GLY A 11 61.13 -5.12 -31.10
CA GLY A 11 60.28 -4.84 -32.27
C GLY A 11 58.80 -4.56 -32.01
N TRP A 12 58.32 -4.69 -30.78
CA TRP A 12 56.86 -4.64 -30.50
C TRP A 12 56.43 -3.47 -29.61
N LEU A 13 57.14 -2.34 -29.65
CA LEU A 13 56.81 -1.15 -28.86
C LEU A 13 56.51 0.10 -29.69
N ARG A 14 56.38 0.00 -31.02
CA ARG A 14 56.12 1.16 -31.89
C ARG A 14 54.85 1.10 -32.74
N ARG A 15 54.03 0.05 -32.62
CA ARG A 15 52.80 -0.10 -33.43
C ARG A 15 51.48 0.05 -32.65
N SER A 16 51.53 0.30 -31.35
CA SER A 16 50.32 0.40 -30.52
C SER A 16 49.83 1.83 -30.25
N ALA A 17 50.47 2.85 -30.83
CA ALA A 17 50.19 4.25 -30.50
C ALA A 17 49.24 4.97 -31.49
N LEU A 18 48.72 4.31 -32.53
CA LEU A 18 47.91 4.95 -33.59
C LEU A 18 46.58 4.24 -33.89
N LEU A 19 45.98 3.57 -32.90
CA LEU A 19 44.63 2.96 -33.01
C LEU A 19 43.72 3.31 -31.82
N LEU A 20 43.89 4.50 -31.23
CA LEU A 20 43.11 4.97 -30.08
C LEU A 20 42.46 6.35 -30.33
N ALA A 21 42.08 6.66 -31.57
CA ALA A 21 41.43 7.93 -31.90
C ALA A 21 40.19 7.80 -32.79
N ALA A 22 39.56 6.61 -32.89
CA ALA A 22 38.40 6.41 -33.77
C ALA A 22 37.24 5.60 -33.15
N ILE A 23 37.17 5.44 -31.82
CA ILE A 23 36.04 4.82 -31.13
C ILE A 23 35.69 5.63 -29.87
N VAL A 24 35.28 6.88 -30.03
CA VAL A 24 34.68 7.68 -28.93
C VAL A 24 33.34 8.34 -29.34
N ALA A 25 32.89 8.18 -30.59
CA ALA A 25 31.69 8.87 -31.09
C ALA A 25 30.45 7.98 -31.25
N ALA A 26 30.26 6.94 -30.41
CA ALA A 26 29.09 6.07 -30.52
C ALA A 26 28.54 5.55 -29.18
N ALA A 27 28.76 6.27 -28.07
CA ALA A 27 28.24 5.87 -26.76
C ALA A 27 27.26 6.92 -26.21
N GLY A 28 25.98 6.54 -26.20
CA GLY A 28 25.08 6.92 -25.11
C GLY A 28 24.35 8.25 -25.24
N ALA A 29 23.60 8.46 -26.33
CA ALA A 29 22.39 9.27 -26.21
C ALA A 29 21.35 8.43 -25.44
N VAL A 30 21.48 8.37 -24.11
CA VAL A 30 20.37 7.98 -23.25
C VAL A 30 19.39 9.14 -23.33
N THR A 31 18.42 9.05 -24.24
CA THR A 31 17.26 9.91 -24.17
C THR A 31 16.58 9.60 -22.85
N PHE A 32 16.75 10.50 -21.87
CA PHE A 32 15.84 10.59 -20.74
C PHE A 32 14.48 10.91 -21.35
N VAL A 33 13.72 9.87 -21.69
CA VAL A 33 12.28 10.00 -21.82
C VAL A 33 11.84 10.29 -20.40
N ALA A 34 11.66 11.57 -20.09
CA ALA A 34 10.96 11.97 -18.88
C ALA A 34 9.68 11.11 -18.83
N PRO A 35 9.39 10.41 -17.73
CA PRO A 35 8.16 9.66 -17.64
C PRO A 35 7.05 10.62 -18.02
N SER A 36 6.34 10.29 -19.12
CA SER A 36 5.11 10.98 -19.47
C SER A 36 4.32 11.03 -18.19
N SER A 37 3.88 12.22 -17.78
CA SER A 37 3.01 12.37 -16.62
C SER A 37 1.92 11.32 -16.76
N ALA A 38 1.97 10.27 -15.93
CA ALA A 38 0.82 9.41 -15.74
C ALA A 38 -0.33 10.39 -15.52
N GLN A 39 -1.39 10.28 -16.33
CA GLN A 39 -2.59 11.08 -16.06
C GLN A 39 -2.84 10.97 -14.56
N ALA A 40 -2.96 12.12 -13.87
CA ALA A 40 -3.16 12.14 -12.44
C ALA A 40 -4.28 11.14 -12.14
N ALA A 41 -3.91 10.01 -11.54
CA ALA A 41 -4.88 8.95 -11.31
C ALA A 41 -5.94 9.58 -10.42
N THR A 42 -7.19 9.56 -10.89
CA THR A 42 -8.32 9.92 -10.06
C THR A 42 -8.30 9.03 -8.83
N SER A 43 -8.51 9.57 -7.64
CA SER A 43 -8.56 8.79 -6.41
C SER A 43 -9.95 8.90 -5.77
N ILE A 44 -10.34 7.86 -5.04
CA ILE A 44 -11.51 7.87 -4.16
C ILE A 44 -11.01 7.87 -2.72
N THR A 45 -11.61 8.71 -1.89
CA THR A 45 -11.33 8.75 -0.45
C THR A 45 -12.15 7.69 0.27
N TYR A 46 -11.47 6.97 1.14
CA TYR A 46 -12.07 6.05 2.09
C TYR A 46 -11.63 6.44 3.49
N CYS A 47 -12.53 6.40 4.46
CA CYS A 47 -12.26 6.74 5.85
C CYS A 47 -12.62 5.57 6.75
N PHE A 48 -11.73 5.24 7.68
CA PHE A 48 -12.15 4.46 8.85
C PHE A 48 -12.74 5.40 9.88
N GLU A 49 -13.89 5.04 10.42
CA GLU A 49 -14.65 5.87 11.34
C GLU A 49 -14.84 5.19 12.69
N TYR A 50 -14.76 5.96 13.77
CA TYR A 50 -15.20 5.51 15.09
C TYR A 50 -15.81 6.65 15.90
N LEU A 51 -16.73 6.32 16.81
CA LEU A 51 -17.44 7.29 17.63
C LEU A 51 -16.63 7.72 18.86
N LYS A 52 -16.45 9.03 19.01
CA LYS A 52 -15.82 9.62 20.19
C LYS A 52 -16.79 10.44 21.02
N LYS A 53 -16.75 10.24 22.34
CA LYS A 53 -17.51 11.04 23.31
C LYS A 53 -16.67 12.23 23.79
N THR A 54 -17.29 13.41 23.82
CA THR A 54 -16.73 14.63 24.44
C THR A 54 -17.69 15.16 25.50
N PRO A 55 -17.28 16.19 26.28
CA PRO A 55 -18.23 16.93 27.13
C PRO A 55 -19.41 17.55 26.38
N TRP A 56 -19.29 17.76 25.06
CA TRP A 56 -20.25 18.50 24.24
C TRP A 56 -21.11 17.62 23.33
N GLY A 57 -20.88 16.30 23.33
CA GLY A 57 -21.60 15.36 22.47
C GLY A 57 -20.70 14.28 21.88
N TRP A 58 -21.27 13.52 20.94
CA TRP A 58 -20.56 12.51 20.16
C TRP A 58 -20.24 13.04 18.77
N TYR A 59 -19.09 12.65 18.23
CA TYR A 59 -18.70 12.94 16.86
C TYR A 59 -17.88 11.78 16.28
N TRP A 60 -17.83 11.68 14.95
CA TRP A 60 -17.02 10.67 14.27
C TRP A 60 -15.59 11.16 14.09
N VAL A 61 -14.63 10.34 14.50
CA VAL A 61 -13.22 10.52 14.17
C VAL A 61 -12.93 9.72 12.91
N GLN A 62 -12.23 10.32 11.96
CA GLN A 62 -12.02 9.77 10.63
C GLN A 62 -10.53 9.62 10.32
N HIS A 63 -10.14 8.44 9.83
CA HIS A 63 -8.79 8.12 9.37
C HIS A 63 -8.85 7.77 7.88
N CYS A 64 -8.59 8.77 7.05
CA CYS A 64 -8.83 8.68 5.62
C CYS A 64 -7.58 8.29 4.82
N PHE A 65 -7.81 7.57 3.72
CA PHE A 65 -6.81 7.17 2.75
C PHE A 65 -7.38 7.24 1.34
N GLU A 66 -6.49 7.38 0.37
CA GLU A 66 -6.86 7.44 -1.05
C GLU A 66 -6.48 6.14 -1.77
N VAL A 67 -7.41 5.63 -2.57
CA VAL A 67 -7.16 4.52 -3.48
C VAL A 67 -7.17 5.05 -4.92
N PRO A 68 -6.06 4.89 -5.67
CA PRO A 68 -6.02 5.24 -7.09
C PRO A 68 -7.07 4.43 -7.87
N TYR A 69 -7.79 5.13 -8.72
CA TYR A 69 -8.93 4.66 -9.49
C TYR A 69 -8.59 4.73 -10.98
N ALA A 70 -8.85 3.67 -11.73
CA ALA A 70 -8.42 3.54 -13.13
C ALA A 70 -9.46 4.10 -14.13
N TYR A 71 -10.57 4.63 -13.64
CA TYR A 71 -11.69 5.13 -14.44
C TYR A 71 -11.94 6.59 -14.10
N ASP A 72 -12.51 7.35 -15.03
CA ASP A 72 -13.05 8.67 -14.67
C ASP A 72 -14.23 8.43 -13.70
N PRO A 73 -14.09 8.81 -12.41
CA PRO A 73 -15.17 8.64 -11.47
C PRO A 73 -16.34 9.50 -11.92
N ASN A 74 -17.56 9.00 -11.83
CA ASN A 74 -18.74 9.77 -12.21
C ASN A 74 -18.82 11.02 -11.33
N PRO A 75 -18.61 12.24 -11.87
CA PRO A 75 -18.43 13.44 -11.06
C PRO A 75 -19.67 13.84 -10.27
N CYS A 76 -20.86 13.32 -10.60
CA CYS A 76 -22.08 13.59 -9.82
C CYS A 76 -22.24 12.68 -8.59
N CYS A 77 -21.40 11.64 -8.42
CA CYS A 77 -21.56 10.62 -7.39
C CYS A 77 -20.22 10.23 -6.73
N ILE A 78 -19.23 11.12 -6.69
CA ILE A 78 -18.01 10.90 -5.91
C ILE A 78 -18.36 11.17 -4.45
N PHE A 79 -18.53 10.11 -3.69
CA PHE A 79 -18.70 10.17 -2.25
C PHE A 79 -17.40 9.74 -1.57
N ASP A 80 -17.09 10.35 -0.45
CA ASP A 80 -16.14 9.78 0.49
C ASP A 80 -16.86 8.61 1.19
N TYR A 81 -16.22 7.45 1.22
CA TYR A 81 -16.84 6.25 1.79
C TYR A 81 -16.29 5.98 3.18
N GLY A 82 -17.16 5.61 4.11
CA GLY A 82 -16.77 5.31 5.48
C GLY A 82 -16.90 3.83 5.83
N ILE A 83 -16.00 3.34 6.66
CA ILE A 83 -16.00 1.99 7.24
C ILE A 83 -15.86 2.13 8.76
N ASP A 84 -16.85 1.63 9.51
CA ASP A 84 -16.79 1.52 10.96
C ASP A 84 -16.36 0.08 11.33
N LEU A 85 -15.13 -0.03 11.82
CA LEU A 85 -14.56 -1.29 12.30
C LEU A 85 -14.76 -1.37 13.81
N GLY A 86 -15.76 -2.12 14.26
CA GLY A 86 -15.97 -2.37 15.68
C GLY A 86 -14.85 -3.19 16.29
N VAL A 87 -14.47 -2.86 17.53
CA VAL A 87 -13.42 -3.55 18.28
C VAL A 87 -13.91 -4.05 19.63
N ASN A 88 -13.58 -5.29 19.97
CA ASN A 88 -13.92 -5.90 21.26
C ASN A 88 -12.70 -6.58 21.93
N PRO A 89 -12.31 -6.19 23.16
CA PRO A 89 -12.88 -5.09 23.94
C PRO A 89 -12.59 -3.73 23.30
N VAL A 90 -13.43 -2.74 23.65
CA VAL A 90 -13.22 -1.33 23.25
C VAL A 90 -11.82 -0.90 23.67
N LEU A 91 -11.11 -0.27 22.74
CA LEU A 91 -9.74 0.17 22.93
C LEU A 91 -9.67 1.57 23.56
N PRO A 92 -8.56 1.94 24.21
CA PRO A 92 -8.25 3.34 24.46
C PRO A 92 -8.16 4.11 23.14
N GLU A 93 -8.61 5.36 23.13
CA GLU A 93 -8.69 6.21 21.93
C GLU A 93 -7.35 6.28 21.19
N GLU A 94 -6.24 6.42 21.91
CA GLU A 94 -4.92 6.54 21.30
C GLU A 94 -4.49 5.26 20.58
N ILE A 95 -4.96 4.10 21.04
CA ILE A 95 -4.70 2.80 20.42
C ILE A 95 -5.61 2.61 19.21
N GLU A 96 -6.89 3.01 19.32
CA GLU A 96 -7.86 2.96 18.23
C GLU A 96 -7.42 3.83 17.05
N ALA A 97 -7.10 5.10 17.31
CA ALA A 97 -6.54 6.02 16.32
C ALA A 97 -5.26 5.46 15.69
N GLY A 98 -4.34 4.95 16.52
CA GLY A 98 -3.04 4.46 16.04
C GLY A 98 -3.15 3.23 15.14
N TYR A 99 -4.01 2.26 15.45
CA TYR A 99 -4.15 1.09 14.57
C TYR A 99 -4.88 1.46 13.28
N LEU A 100 -5.91 2.33 13.33
CA LEU A 100 -6.62 2.78 12.14
C LEU A 100 -5.70 3.58 11.21
N ASP A 101 -4.82 4.45 11.74
CA ASP A 101 -3.79 5.13 10.94
C ASP A 101 -2.87 4.15 10.20
N HIS A 102 -2.45 3.09 10.89
CA HIS A 102 -1.62 2.06 10.27
C HIS A 102 -2.38 1.27 9.18
N VAL A 103 -3.65 0.95 9.40
CA VAL A 103 -4.48 0.26 8.40
C VAL A 103 -4.71 1.15 7.18
N ALA A 104 -5.13 2.40 7.39
CA ALA A 104 -5.33 3.39 6.33
C ALA A 104 -4.04 3.59 5.51
N GLY A 105 -2.89 3.76 6.20
CA GLY A 105 -1.59 3.88 5.55
C GLY A 105 -1.19 2.64 4.74
N GLY A 106 -1.45 1.44 5.27
CA GLY A 106 -1.22 0.18 4.57
C GLY A 106 -2.05 0.04 3.30
N LEU A 107 -3.34 0.37 3.36
CA LEU A 107 -4.25 0.32 2.20
C LEU A 107 -3.87 1.38 1.15
N ALA A 108 -3.48 2.59 1.56
CA ALA A 108 -2.95 3.60 0.64
C ALA A 108 -1.68 3.13 -0.09
N LEU A 109 -0.79 2.42 0.61
CA LEU A 109 0.40 1.82 0.00
C LEU A 109 0.02 0.72 -1.01
N LEU A 110 -0.93 -0.16 -0.68
CA LEU A 110 -1.43 -1.17 -1.62
C LEU A 110 -2.13 -0.55 -2.83
N GLY A 111 -2.93 0.50 -2.64
CA GLY A 111 -3.56 1.24 -3.73
C GLY A 111 -2.53 1.78 -4.72
N ARG A 112 -1.49 2.45 -4.21
CA ARG A 112 -0.37 2.93 -5.04
C ARG A 112 0.42 1.79 -5.69
N ALA A 113 0.60 0.67 -5.00
CA ALA A 113 1.33 -0.48 -5.54
C ALA A 113 0.66 -1.04 -6.82
N ARG A 114 -0.67 -0.97 -6.93
CA ARG A 114 -1.43 -1.47 -8.09
C ARG A 114 -1.13 -0.70 -9.39
N VAL A 115 -0.83 0.59 -9.28
CA VAL A 115 -0.58 1.48 -10.42
C VAL A 115 0.91 1.75 -10.66
N SER A 116 1.78 1.11 -9.89
CA SER A 116 3.23 1.27 -9.96
C SER A 116 3.90 0.17 -10.78
N ASP A 117 5.15 0.39 -11.22
CA ASP A 117 5.97 -0.67 -11.82
C ASP A 117 6.28 -1.79 -10.82
N ALA A 118 6.68 -2.97 -11.31
CA ALA A 118 6.86 -4.17 -10.48
C ALA A 118 7.86 -3.98 -9.32
N ARG A 119 8.93 -3.20 -9.51
CA ARG A 119 9.93 -2.97 -8.47
C ARG A 119 9.36 -2.06 -7.38
N THR A 120 8.73 -0.96 -7.78
CA THR A 120 8.10 -0.02 -6.85
C THR A 120 6.95 -0.69 -6.11
N ALA A 121 6.12 -1.46 -6.80
CA ALA A 121 5.00 -2.20 -6.21
C ALA A 121 5.47 -3.21 -5.14
N ALA A 122 6.60 -3.89 -5.34
CA ALA A 122 7.16 -4.80 -4.33
C ALA A 122 7.59 -4.05 -3.05
N VAL A 123 8.21 -2.87 -3.19
CA VAL A 123 8.59 -2.03 -2.04
C VAL A 123 7.36 -1.55 -1.28
N LEU A 124 6.35 -1.05 -2.00
CA LEU A 124 5.11 -0.55 -1.40
C LEU A 124 4.33 -1.65 -0.67
N ARG A 125 4.27 -2.87 -1.24
CA ARG A 125 3.68 -4.04 -0.56
C ARG A 125 4.43 -4.41 0.73
N GLY A 126 5.76 -4.37 0.72
CA GLY A 126 6.57 -4.60 1.92
C GLY A 126 6.31 -3.56 3.01
N GLN A 127 6.19 -2.28 2.64
CA GLN A 127 5.83 -1.22 3.58
C GLN A 127 4.41 -1.38 4.12
N ALA A 128 3.46 -1.77 3.26
CA ALA A 128 2.08 -2.02 3.67
C ALA A 128 2.02 -3.17 4.70
N GLN A 129 2.75 -4.26 4.46
CA GLN A 129 2.86 -5.36 5.40
C GLN A 129 3.35 -4.90 6.79
N GLU A 130 4.39 -4.08 6.86
CA GLU A 130 4.88 -3.54 8.15
C GLU A 130 3.88 -2.62 8.84
N ALA A 131 3.12 -1.83 8.06
CA ALA A 131 2.03 -1.01 8.60
C ALA A 131 0.94 -1.90 9.23
N PHE A 132 0.47 -2.94 8.52
CA PHE A 132 -0.54 -3.87 9.04
C PHE A 132 -0.05 -4.67 10.26
N LEU A 133 1.23 -5.08 10.29
CA LEU A 133 1.83 -5.68 11.48
C LEU A 133 1.87 -4.71 12.66
N SER A 134 2.10 -3.42 12.41
CA SER A 134 2.07 -2.39 13.46
C SER A 134 0.65 -2.18 14.00
N ALA A 135 -0.37 -2.16 13.13
CA ALA A 135 -1.77 -2.18 13.54
C ALA A 135 -2.09 -3.41 14.41
N ALA A 136 -1.71 -4.61 13.96
CA ALA A 136 -1.96 -5.85 14.70
C ALA A 136 -1.30 -5.88 16.09
N ARG A 137 -0.10 -5.28 16.24
CA ARG A 137 0.56 -5.15 17.55
C ARG A 137 -0.23 -4.25 18.51
N LEU A 138 -0.82 -3.16 18.00
CA LEU A 138 -1.67 -2.25 18.79
C LEU A 138 -2.98 -2.93 19.20
N LEU A 139 -3.59 -3.71 18.31
CA LEU A 139 -4.82 -4.46 18.58
C LEU A 139 -4.62 -5.54 19.67
N ARG A 140 -3.40 -6.03 19.88
CA ARG A 140 -3.07 -7.10 20.83
C ARG A 140 -4.00 -8.31 20.63
N THR A 141 -4.88 -8.60 21.60
CA THR A 141 -5.85 -9.71 21.55
C THR A 141 -7.28 -9.26 21.25
N SER A 142 -7.50 -7.96 21.00
CA SER A 142 -8.81 -7.42 20.66
C SER A 142 -9.25 -7.92 19.29
N ARG A 143 -10.55 -8.18 19.13
CA ARG A 143 -11.13 -8.63 17.87
C ARG A 143 -11.68 -7.44 17.11
N VAL A 144 -11.41 -7.39 15.81
CA VAL A 144 -11.96 -6.41 14.88
C VAL A 144 -13.06 -7.07 14.07
N GLY A 145 -14.17 -6.37 13.88
CA GLY A 145 -15.28 -6.76 13.01
C GLY A 145 -15.83 -5.56 12.26
N VAL A 146 -16.71 -5.81 11.29
CA VAL A 146 -17.40 -4.74 10.57
C VAL A 146 -18.71 -4.45 11.30
N GLU A 147 -18.88 -3.23 11.80
CA GLU A 147 -20.15 -2.78 12.39
C GLU A 147 -21.06 -2.24 11.30
N GLN A 148 -20.53 -1.31 10.50
CA GLN A 148 -21.28 -0.64 9.45
C GLN A 148 -20.36 -0.07 8.37
N VAL A 149 -20.94 0.17 7.20
CA VAL A 149 -20.30 0.86 6.08
C VAL A 149 -21.27 1.91 5.53
N GLY A 150 -20.76 2.92 4.83
CA GLY A 150 -21.62 4.00 4.38
C GLY A 150 -20.87 5.13 3.69
N ILE A 151 -21.48 6.31 3.73
CA ILE A 151 -20.89 7.57 3.24
C ILE A 151 -20.28 8.32 4.43
N ALA A 152 -19.04 8.75 4.25
CA ALA A 152 -18.34 9.66 5.15
C ALA A 152 -18.68 11.10 4.76
N ASP A 153 -19.23 11.88 5.69
CA ASP A 153 -19.34 13.34 5.56
C ASP A 153 -18.15 13.96 6.30
N ILE A 154 -17.02 14.12 5.60
CA ILE A 154 -15.77 14.60 6.18
C ILE A 154 -15.92 16.03 6.70
N ASP A 155 -16.67 16.87 5.98
CA ASP A 155 -16.90 18.28 6.33
C ASP A 155 -17.69 18.42 7.63
N LYS A 156 -18.68 17.54 7.86
CA LYS A 156 -19.52 17.56 9.07
C LYS A 156 -19.10 16.58 10.15
N GLN A 157 -18.03 15.80 9.93
CA GLN A 157 -17.63 14.69 10.81
C GLN A 157 -18.81 13.74 11.10
N GLY A 158 -19.54 13.43 10.02
CA GLY A 158 -20.74 12.61 10.04
C GLY A 158 -20.52 11.29 9.31
N PHE A 159 -21.33 10.30 9.67
CA PHE A 159 -21.38 9.01 8.99
C PHE A 159 -22.83 8.69 8.66
N ASP A 160 -23.10 8.41 7.39
CA ASP A 160 -24.42 7.96 6.91
C ASP A 160 -24.33 6.47 6.53
N PRO A 161 -24.77 5.55 7.41
CA PRO A 161 -24.73 4.12 7.10
C PRO A 161 -25.55 3.79 5.85
N GLN A 162 -24.92 3.14 4.89
CA GLN A 162 -25.58 2.70 3.66
C GLN A 162 -25.23 1.24 3.37
N PRO A 163 -26.21 0.42 2.94
CA PRO A 163 -25.97 -0.98 2.62
C PRO A 163 -25.24 -1.10 1.28
N LEU A 164 -23.94 -0.86 1.27
CA LEU A 164 -23.05 -0.91 0.10
C LEU A 164 -22.33 -2.27 0.08
N PRO A 165 -22.82 -3.31 -0.65
CA PRO A 165 -22.33 -4.68 -0.47
C PRO A 165 -20.86 -4.86 -0.86
N TRP A 166 -20.36 -4.06 -1.82
CA TRP A 166 -18.96 -4.07 -2.22
C TRP A 166 -18.06 -3.48 -1.10
N LEU A 167 -18.53 -2.44 -0.41
CA LEU A 167 -17.79 -1.82 0.68
C LEU A 167 -17.81 -2.70 1.93
N SER A 168 -18.94 -3.35 2.22
CA SER A 168 -19.03 -4.36 3.29
C SER A 168 -18.04 -5.50 3.07
N ARG A 169 -17.94 -6.03 1.84
CA ARG A 169 -16.96 -7.08 1.53
C ARG A 169 -15.52 -6.59 1.67
N ALA A 170 -15.21 -5.39 1.19
CA ALA A 170 -13.87 -4.81 1.38
C ALA A 170 -13.54 -4.63 2.87
N ALA A 171 -14.49 -4.17 3.68
CA ALA A 171 -14.34 -4.03 5.13
C ALA A 171 -14.14 -5.39 5.82
N THR A 172 -14.84 -6.44 5.39
CA THR A 172 -14.65 -7.81 5.89
C THR A 172 -13.23 -8.30 5.59
N ASP A 173 -12.75 -8.14 4.35
CA ASP A 173 -11.39 -8.52 3.98
C ASP A 173 -10.34 -7.77 4.84
N VAL A 174 -10.58 -6.48 5.16
CA VAL A 174 -9.71 -5.72 6.08
C VAL A 174 -9.72 -6.33 7.48
N ALA A 175 -10.88 -6.65 8.04
CA ALA A 175 -11.00 -7.26 9.37
C ALA A 175 -10.35 -8.65 9.43
N ASP A 176 -10.55 -9.47 8.41
CA ASP A 176 -9.94 -10.81 8.29
C ASP A 176 -8.41 -10.71 8.15
N GLY A 177 -7.92 -9.77 7.35
CA GLY A 177 -6.49 -9.47 7.23
C GLY A 177 -5.86 -9.07 8.57
N LEU A 178 -6.55 -8.25 9.37
CA LEU A 178 -6.08 -7.86 10.71
C LEU A 178 -6.01 -9.04 11.67
N SER A 179 -7.05 -9.89 11.68
CA SER A 179 -7.09 -11.12 12.48
C SER A 179 -5.91 -12.04 12.14
N LEU A 180 -5.60 -12.21 10.85
CA LEU A 180 -4.46 -13.00 10.39
C LEU A 180 -3.12 -12.35 10.77
N MET A 181 -2.98 -11.02 10.70
CA MET A 181 -1.77 -10.34 11.18
C MET A 181 -1.57 -10.47 12.69
N GLN A 182 -2.64 -10.46 13.49
CA GLN A 182 -2.56 -10.72 14.93
C GLN A 182 -2.05 -12.14 15.21
N GLN A 183 -2.51 -13.13 14.42
CA GLN A 183 -1.99 -14.50 14.50
C GLN A 183 -0.51 -14.57 14.11
N ALA A 184 -0.09 -13.82 13.08
CA ALA A 184 1.32 -13.72 12.70
C ALA A 184 2.20 -13.12 13.82
N VAL A 185 1.70 -12.07 14.51
CA VAL A 185 2.39 -11.46 15.65
C VAL A 185 2.49 -12.42 16.83
N ALA A 186 1.42 -13.17 17.12
CA ALA A 186 1.39 -14.12 18.23
C ALA A 186 2.19 -15.40 17.96
N SER A 187 2.37 -15.79 16.69
CA SER A 187 3.02 -17.04 16.29
C SER A 187 3.82 -16.86 14.99
N PRO A 188 5.02 -16.26 15.06
CA PRO A 188 5.76 -15.77 13.90
C PRO A 188 6.44 -16.85 13.05
N SER A 189 6.51 -18.12 13.49
CA SER A 189 7.12 -19.17 12.66
C SER A 189 6.76 -20.59 13.08
N PRO A 190 6.65 -21.54 12.12
CA PRO A 190 6.36 -21.33 10.70
C PRO A 190 4.85 -21.41 10.46
N GLN A 191 4.19 -20.31 10.05
CA GLN A 191 2.76 -20.32 9.70
C GLN A 191 2.45 -19.35 8.54
N PRO A 192 1.45 -19.66 7.68
CA PRO A 192 1.18 -18.90 6.45
C PRO A 192 0.49 -17.54 6.67
N TRP A 193 0.29 -17.12 7.93
CA TRP A 193 -0.55 -15.99 8.33
C TRP A 193 -0.27 -14.68 7.59
N ILE A 194 0.99 -14.26 7.48
CA ILE A 194 1.34 -13.00 6.81
C ILE A 194 0.91 -13.03 5.34
N ARG A 195 1.13 -14.15 4.65
CA ARG A 195 0.77 -14.30 3.24
C ARG A 195 -0.75 -14.26 3.07
N SER A 196 -1.48 -15.00 3.90
CA SER A 196 -2.95 -14.99 3.89
C SER A 196 -3.50 -13.61 4.20
N ALA A 197 -2.96 -12.93 5.22
CA ALA A 197 -3.37 -11.58 5.59
C ALA A 197 -3.17 -10.57 4.44
N MET A 198 -2.00 -10.62 3.78
CA MET A 198 -1.73 -9.75 2.64
C MET A 198 -2.67 -10.01 1.47
N ALA A 199 -3.09 -11.27 1.26
CA ALA A 199 -4.08 -11.58 0.23
C ALA A 199 -5.44 -10.93 0.53
N GLU A 200 -5.88 -10.92 1.79
CA GLU A 200 -7.12 -10.23 2.18
C GLU A 200 -7.02 -8.72 1.97
N PHE A 201 -5.93 -8.07 2.41
CA PHE A 201 -5.77 -6.63 2.17
C PHE A 201 -5.68 -6.28 0.67
N GLU A 202 -5.08 -7.14 -0.15
CA GLU A 202 -5.06 -6.96 -1.61
C GLU A 202 -6.45 -7.17 -2.24
N ASN A 203 -7.25 -8.11 -1.73
CA ASN A 203 -8.65 -8.28 -2.13
C ASN A 203 -9.46 -7.02 -1.77
N ALA A 204 -9.37 -6.54 -0.54
CA ALA A 204 -10.00 -5.30 -0.10
C ALA A 204 -9.66 -4.15 -1.05
N THR A 205 -8.37 -3.90 -1.28
CA THR A 205 -7.91 -2.83 -2.18
C THR A 205 -8.40 -3.03 -3.62
N THR A 206 -8.55 -4.27 -4.09
CA THR A 206 -9.14 -4.57 -5.40
C THR A 206 -10.60 -4.15 -5.47
N GLN A 207 -11.37 -4.42 -4.41
CA GLN A 207 -12.78 -4.04 -4.32
C GLN A 207 -12.95 -2.52 -4.24
N LEU A 208 -12.11 -1.85 -3.45
CA LEU A 208 -12.10 -0.37 -3.35
C LEU A 208 -11.72 0.29 -4.69
N ALA A 209 -10.85 -0.33 -5.49
CA ALA A 209 -10.47 0.18 -6.81
C ALA A 209 -11.44 -0.19 -7.94
N ALA A 210 -12.46 -1.03 -7.68
CA ALA A 210 -13.39 -1.50 -8.70
C ALA A 210 -14.48 -0.47 -9.02
N PRO A 211 -15.11 -0.53 -10.21
CA PRO A 211 -16.29 0.26 -10.52
C PRO A 211 -17.35 0.18 -9.42
N GLN A 212 -17.64 1.31 -8.78
CA GLN A 212 -18.64 1.41 -7.72
C GLN A 212 -20.04 1.41 -8.32
N VAL A 213 -20.57 0.20 -8.55
CA VAL A 213 -21.96 -0.01 -8.96
C VAL A 213 -22.83 -0.15 -7.71
N GLY A 214 -23.75 0.80 -7.54
CA GLY A 214 -24.82 0.76 -6.55
C GLY A 214 -25.91 -0.23 -6.92
#